data_AF-A0A949AXJ1-F1
#
_entry.id   AF-A0A949AXJ1-F1
#
_cell.length_a   1.000
_cell.length_b   1.000
_cell.length_c   1.000
_cell.angle_alpha   90.00
_cell.angle_beta   90.00
_cell.angle_gamma   90.00
#
_symmetry.space_group_name_H-M   'P 1'
#
loop_
_entity.id
_entity.type
_entity.pdbx_description
1 polymer ?
#
loop_
_entity_poly.entity_id
_entity_poly.type
_entity_poly.pdbx_seq_one_letter_code
_entity_poly.pdbx_strand_id
1 'polypeptide(L)'
;MDDEEYKNKYVNLRVLKSVQEYLRSESKSPTAVYPIKVPDDLLYQVLKLQGPEKVDTLIHHIFKVGLSIWSEELYKDAFGSEENLEDFIELVKKRNRESK
;
A
#
# COMPACT_ATOMS: atom_id res chain seq x y z
N MET A 1 3.33 23.83 -9.06
CA MET A 1 3.87 22.47 -8.95
C MET A 1 4.96 22.34 -9.98
N ASP A 2 6.18 22.15 -9.52
CA ASP A 2 7.30 21.84 -10.41
C ASP A 2 7.21 20.38 -10.91
N ASP A 3 8.03 20.03 -11.89
CA ASP A 3 7.98 18.70 -12.51
C ASP A 3 8.49 17.58 -11.59
N GLU A 4 9.32 17.90 -10.60
CA GLU A 4 9.83 16.93 -9.63
C GLU A 4 8.75 16.58 -8.60
N GLU A 5 8.11 17.60 -8.03
CA GLU A 5 6.95 17.50 -7.15
C GLU A 5 5.82 16.74 -7.85
N TYR A 6 5.53 17.04 -9.12
CA TYR A 6 4.55 16.30 -9.91
C TYR A 6 4.89 14.81 -10.03
N LYS A 7 6.14 14.48 -10.42
CA LYS A 7 6.58 13.09 -10.58
C LYS A 7 6.46 12.33 -9.25
N ASN A 8 6.87 12.94 -8.15
CA ASN A 8 6.81 12.34 -6.82
C ASN A 8 5.36 12.08 -6.40
N LYS A 9 4.47 13.09 -6.52
CA LYS A 9 3.03 12.92 -6.24
C LYS A 9 2.38 11.89 -7.15
N TYR A 10 2.78 11.81 -8.42
CA TYR A 10 2.25 10.81 -9.36
C TYR A 10 2.66 9.38 -8.98
N VAL A 11 3.91 9.18 -8.55
CA VAL A 11 4.36 7.88 -8.02
C VAL A 11 3.56 7.52 -6.77
N ASN A 12 3.43 8.44 -5.82
CA ASN A 12 2.67 8.21 -4.58
C ASN A 12 1.20 7.88 -4.86
N LEU A 13 0.55 8.58 -5.79
CA LEU A 13 -0.81 8.28 -6.23
C LEU A 13 -0.94 6.84 -6.75
N ARG A 14 0.01 6.39 -7.58
CA ARG A 14 0.00 5.02 -8.12
C ARG A 14 0.23 3.97 -7.05
N VAL A 15 1.14 4.23 -6.11
CA VAL A 15 1.42 3.35 -4.97
C VAL A 15 0.18 3.23 -4.08
N LEU A 16 -0.43 4.35 -3.68
CA LEU A 16 -1.65 4.37 -2.88
C LEU A 16 -2.78 3.60 -3.55
N LYS A 17 -2.96 3.76 -4.87
CA LYS A 17 -3.94 2.99 -5.63
C LYS A 17 -3.66 1.48 -5.58
N SER A 18 -2.40 1.07 -5.78
CA SER A 18 -2.00 -0.35 -5.69
C SER A 18 -2.23 -0.93 -4.30
N VAL A 19 -2.00 -0.15 -3.24
CA VAL A 19 -2.27 -0.57 -1.86
C VAL A 19 -3.77 -0.72 -1.61
N GLN A 20 -4.58 0.23 -2.06
CA GLN A 20 -6.04 0.13 -1.96
C GLN A 20 -6.57 -1.12 -2.68
N GLU A 21 -6.02 -1.45 -3.85
CA GLU A 21 -6.36 -2.68 -4.57
C GLU A 21 -5.98 -3.93 -3.77
N TYR A 22 -4.75 -3.97 -3.23
CA TYR A 22 -4.26 -5.08 -2.39
C TYR A 22 -5.11 -5.31 -1.13
N LEU A 23 -5.58 -4.23 -0.48
CA LEU A 23 -6.40 -4.32 0.74
C LEU A 23 -7.85 -4.75 0.42
N ARG A 24 -8.38 -4.41 -0.76
CA ARG A 24 -9.75 -4.73 -1.18
C ARG A 24 -9.91 -6.17 -1.69
N SER A 25 -8.88 -6.75 -2.28
CA SER A 25 -9.00 -8.02 -2.96
C SER A 25 -8.57 -9.21 -2.08
N GLU A 26 -9.37 -10.27 -2.09
CA GLU A 26 -8.89 -11.64 -1.83
C GLU A 26 -8.26 -12.24 -3.12
N SER A 27 -7.68 -11.41 -3.99
CA SER A 27 -7.30 -11.83 -5.34
C SER A 27 -6.03 -12.68 -5.38
N LYS A 28 -6.07 -13.66 -6.28
CA LYS A 28 -5.05 -14.67 -6.56
C LYS A 28 -3.66 -14.07 -6.82
N SER A 29 -2.76 -14.31 -5.87
CA SER A 29 -1.31 -14.24 -5.96
C SER A 29 -0.67 -12.86 -6.22
N PRO A 30 -0.19 -12.17 -5.16
CA PRO A 30 0.81 -11.13 -5.30
C PRO A 30 2.19 -11.73 -5.65
N THR A 31 2.96 -11.04 -6.48
CA THR A 31 4.38 -11.36 -6.70
C THR A 31 5.16 -11.07 -5.41
N ALA A 32 5.73 -12.11 -4.78
CA ALA A 32 6.61 -11.94 -3.63
C ALA A 32 8.05 -11.70 -4.09
N VAL A 33 8.67 -10.61 -3.62
CA VAL A 33 10.05 -10.23 -4.00
C VAL A 33 11.08 -10.71 -2.97
N TYR A 34 10.72 -10.81 -1.68
CA TYR A 34 11.64 -11.21 -0.61
C TYR A 34 10.90 -11.80 0.62
N PRO A 35 11.47 -12.77 1.33
CA PRO A 35 10.88 -13.33 2.56
C PRO A 35 10.82 -12.31 3.70
N ILE A 36 9.68 -12.25 4.39
CA ILE A 36 9.50 -11.41 5.59
C ILE A 36 10.15 -12.11 6.78
N LYS A 37 10.99 -11.39 7.54
CA LYS A 37 11.50 -11.87 8.83
C LYS A 37 10.41 -11.71 9.89
N VAL A 38 10.13 -12.78 10.62
CA VAL A 38 9.09 -12.82 11.67
C VAL A 38 9.78 -13.18 13.00
N PRO A 39 9.37 -12.59 14.14
CA PRO A 39 9.93 -12.95 15.44
C PRO A 39 9.76 -14.45 15.74
N ASP A 40 10.85 -15.09 16.17
CA ASP A 40 10.93 -16.55 16.34
C ASP A 40 9.87 -17.08 17.32
N ASP A 41 9.69 -16.44 18.47
CA ASP A 41 8.70 -16.87 19.46
C ASP A 41 7.26 -16.68 18.97
N LEU A 42 6.96 -15.61 18.23
CA LEU A 42 5.64 -15.42 17.65
C LEU A 42 5.33 -16.57 16.68
N LEU A 43 6.28 -16.87 15.79
CA LEU A 43 6.16 -17.96 14.84
C LEU A 43 6.00 -19.31 15.54
N TYR A 44 6.90 -19.62 16.47
CA TYR A 44 6.94 -20.91 17.16
C TYR A 44 5.68 -21.15 18.01
N GLN A 45 5.26 -20.17 18.80
CA GLN A 45 4.11 -20.34 19.69
C GLN A 45 2.81 -20.49 18.90
N VAL A 46 2.61 -19.68 17.85
CA VAL A 46 1.40 -19.76 17.02
C VAL A 46 1.39 -21.06 16.20
N LEU A 47 2.53 -21.46 15.64
CA LEU A 47 2.66 -22.73 14.92
C LEU A 47 2.30 -23.91 15.84
N LYS A 48 2.85 -23.92 17.05
CA LYS A 48 2.64 -25.00 18.03
C LYS A 48 1.19 -25.09 18.51
N LEU A 49 0.54 -23.94 18.74
CA LEU A 49 -0.80 -23.89 19.33
C LEU A 49 -1.92 -23.93 18.28
N GLN A 50 -1.68 -23.43 17.07
CA GLN A 50 -2.73 -23.12 16.09
C GLN A 50 -2.45 -23.65 14.68
N GLY A 51 -1.24 -24.20 14.44
CA GLY A 51 -0.85 -24.76 13.15
C GLY A 51 -0.40 -23.73 12.11
N PRO A 52 0.15 -24.20 10.98
CA PRO A 52 0.80 -23.36 9.98
C PRO A 52 -0.15 -22.41 9.24
N GLU A 53 -1.40 -22.82 8.98
CA GLU A 53 -2.39 -21.94 8.32
C GLU A 53 -2.70 -20.68 9.14
N LYS A 54 -2.70 -20.83 10.47
CA LYS A 54 -2.95 -19.71 11.39
C LYS A 54 -1.75 -18.78 11.51
N VAL A 55 -0.53 -19.32 11.44
CA VAL A 55 0.69 -18.50 11.29
C VAL A 55 0.59 -17.65 10.02
N ASP A 56 0.30 -18.27 8.88
CA ASP A 56 0.22 -17.55 7.60
C ASP A 56 -0.85 -16.46 7.63
N THR A 57 -2.05 -16.79 8.12
CA THR A 57 -3.15 -15.83 8.27
C THR A 57 -2.76 -14.67 9.20
N LEU A 58 -2.07 -14.95 10.30
CA LEU A 58 -1.61 -13.93 11.25
C LEU A 58 -0.58 -12.99 10.62
N ILE A 59 0.41 -13.53 9.89
CA ILE A 59 1.42 -12.71 9.21
C ILE A 59 0.77 -11.81 8.17
N HIS A 60 -0.15 -12.34 7.36
CA HIS A 60 -0.91 -11.55 6.40
C HIS A 60 -1.74 -10.46 7.09
N HIS A 61 -2.35 -10.77 8.22
CA HIS A 61 -3.12 -9.79 9.00
C HIS A 61 -2.22 -8.66 9.52
N ILE A 62 -1.08 -8.99 10.14
CA ILE A 62 -0.10 -8.01 10.62
C ILE A 62 0.37 -7.12 9.47
N PHE A 63 0.69 -7.72 8.31
CA PHE A 63 1.11 -6.97 7.14
C PHE A 63 0.02 -6.03 6.62
N LYS A 64 -1.24 -6.48 6.54
CA LYS A 64 -2.39 -5.63 6.13
C LYS A 64 -2.60 -4.46 7.08
N VAL A 65 -2.47 -4.68 8.40
CA VAL A 65 -2.58 -3.62 9.41
C VAL A 65 -1.48 -2.59 9.22
N GLY A 66 -0.22 -3.04 9.14
CA GLY A 66 0.92 -2.14 8.94
C GLY A 66 0.84 -1.37 7.62
N LEU A 67 0.43 -2.05 6.54
CA LEU A 67 0.28 -1.43 5.22
C LEU A 67 -0.83 -0.37 5.20
N SER A 68 -1.92 -0.59 5.94
CA SER A 68 -3.01 0.39 6.08
C SER A 68 -2.51 1.66 6.77
N ILE A 69 -1.84 1.53 7.92
CA ILE A 69 -1.26 2.65 8.68
C ILE A 69 -0.26 3.43 7.82
N TRP A 70 0.69 2.72 7.21
CA TRP A 70 1.71 3.33 6.36
C TRP A 70 1.10 4.06 5.16
N SER A 71 0.04 3.51 4.55
CA SER A 71 -0.62 4.16 3.41
C SER A 71 -1.32 5.46 3.79
N GLU A 72 -1.85 5.56 5.02
CA GLU A 72 -2.42 6.80 5.53
C GLU A 72 -1.35 7.86 5.77
N GLU A 73 -0.19 7.48 6.32
CA GLU A 73 0.96 8.37 6.49
C GLU A 73 1.46 8.88 5.13
N LEU A 74 1.68 7.98 4.17
CA LEU A 74 2.08 8.34 2.81
C LEU A 74 1.09 9.31 2.15
N TYR A 75 -0.21 9.08 2.34
CA TYR A 75 -1.25 9.98 1.83
C TYR A 75 -1.16 11.37 2.47
N LYS A 76 -1.03 11.45 3.80
CA LYS A 76 -0.90 12.73 4.52
C LYS A 76 0.35 13.49 4.09
N ASP A 77 1.47 12.80 3.93
CA ASP A 77 2.73 13.43 3.50
C ASP A 77 2.66 13.89 2.04
N ALA A 78 2.04 13.10 1.16
CA ALA A 78 2.00 13.40 -0.27
C ALA A 78 0.94 14.44 -0.65
N PHE A 79 -0.22 14.42 0.01
CA PHE A 79 -1.38 15.23 -0.38
C PHE A 79 -1.94 16.07 0.76
N GLY A 80 -1.88 15.59 2.00
CA GLY A 80 -2.30 16.33 3.20
C GLY A 80 -3.81 16.48 3.40
N SER A 81 -4.58 16.56 2.31
CA SER A 81 -6.04 16.66 2.32
C SER A 81 -6.68 16.00 1.11
N GLU A 82 -7.98 15.74 1.18
CA GLU A 82 -8.76 15.16 0.09
C GLU A 82 -8.87 16.14 -1.09
N GLU A 83 -9.10 17.41 -0.80
CA GLU A 83 -9.11 18.50 -1.79
C GLU A 83 -7.82 18.54 -2.61
N ASN A 84 -6.65 18.48 -1.96
CA ASN A 84 -5.36 18.49 -2.66
C ASN A 84 -5.15 17.24 -3.53
N LEU A 85 -5.70 16.09 -3.13
CA LEU A 85 -5.66 14.87 -3.93
C LEU A 85 -6.55 15.00 -5.16
N GLU A 86 -7.77 15.51 -5.01
CA GLU A 86 -8.71 15.73 -6.10
C GLU A 86 -8.14 16.71 -7.13
N ASP A 87 -7.60 17.84 -6.68
CA ASP A 87 -6.92 18.83 -7.51
C ASP A 87 -5.77 18.19 -8.31
N PHE A 88 -4.96 17.34 -7.66
CA PHE A 88 -3.89 16.64 -8.32
C PHE A 88 -4.39 15.62 -9.35
N ILE A 89 -5.48 14.91 -9.07
CA ILE A 89 -6.10 13.97 -10.01
C ILE A 89 -6.61 14.70 -11.24
N GLU A 90 -7.24 15.87 -11.09
CA GLU A 90 -7.69 16.68 -12.22
C GLU A 90 -6.52 17.19 -13.05
N LEU A 91 -5.42 17.60 -12.41
CA LEU A 91 -4.19 17.99 -13.09
C LEU A 91 -3.61 16.83 -13.92
N VAL A 92 -3.57 15.61 -13.37
CA VAL A 92 -3.13 14.40 -14.09
C VAL A 92 -4.04 14.11 -15.29
N LYS A 93 -5.37 14.22 -15.14
CA LYS A 93 -6.34 14.03 -16.23
C LYS A 93 -6.11 15.04 -17.35
N LYS A 94 -5.86 16.31 -17.01
CA LYS A 94 -5.60 17.37 -17.98
C LYS A 94 -4.32 17.10 -18.79
N ARG A 95 -3.20 16.80 -18.11
CA ARG A 95 -1.93 16.45 -18.78
C ARG A 95 -2.06 15.24 -19.70
N ASN A 96 -2.83 14.22 -19.31
CA ASN A 96 -3.08 13.04 -20.14
C ASN A 96 -3.95 13.32 -21.38
N ARG A 97 -4.80 14.35 -21.35
CA ARG A 97 -5.57 14.79 -22.52
C ARG A 97 -4.74 15.64 -23.47
N GLU A 98 -3.84 16.48 -22.95
CA GLU A 98 -2.94 17.33 -23.73
C GLU A 98 -1.78 16.56 -24.39
N SER A 99 -1.45 15.38 -23.86
CA SER A 99 -0.41 14.49 -24.40
C SER A 99 -0.93 13.45 -25.42
N LYS A 100 -2.21 13.52 -25.79
CA LYS A 100 -2.87 12.66 -26.79
C LYS A 100 -3.18 13.44 -28.05
#